data_AF-A0A2P4YMJ6-F1
#
_entry.id   AF-A0A2P4YMJ6-F1
#
_cell.length_a   1.000
_cell.length_b   1.000
_cell.length_c   1.000
_cell.angle_alpha   90.00
_cell.angle_beta   90.00
_cell.angle_gamma   90.00
#
_symmetry.space_group_name_H-M   'P 1'
#
loop_
_entity.id
_entity.type
_entity.pdbx_description
1 polymer ?
#
loop_
_entity_poly.entity_id
_entity_poly.type
_entity_poly.pdbx_seq_one_letter_code
_entity_poly.pdbx_strand_id
1 'polypeptide(L)'
;MEGWLTKRRDHMNLIWLDRYFLLDGNQLRYYRKRGDPAPRGTYILTDGCVVSPVFNSEEKHKHHGPVWMFRITFAVGEFGAGEKSYKKDRFLDLGAKSEENAKEWKRALENAVRSLRELVAHQKKLKTDAEIFPTPTHVPRMLKTDEDTVSLFNLDADNVKAEQAWWLAR
;
A
#
# COMPACT_ATOMS: atom_id res chain seq x y z
N MET A 1 -4.53 3.69 -9.57
CA MET A 1 -4.68 4.91 -10.40
C MET A 1 -3.30 5.36 -10.84
N GLU A 2 -3.11 5.77 -12.08
CA GLU A 2 -1.80 6.18 -12.59
C GLU A 2 -1.90 7.36 -13.56
N GLY A 3 -0.86 8.18 -13.66
CA GLY A 3 -0.92 9.39 -14.49
C GLY A 3 0.20 10.39 -14.22
N TRP A 4 0.30 11.39 -15.09
CA TRP A 4 1.28 12.46 -14.98
C TRP A 4 0.78 13.60 -14.09
N LEU A 5 1.60 14.01 -13.13
CA LEU A 5 1.36 15.18 -12.28
C LEU A 5 2.64 16.00 -12.12
N THR A 6 2.47 17.31 -11.92
CA THR A 6 3.55 18.19 -11.49
C THR A 6 3.73 18.06 -9.98
N LYS A 7 4.96 17.84 -9.54
CA LYS A 7 5.31 17.82 -8.11
C LYS A 7 6.20 19.02 -7.79
N ARG A 8 5.93 19.69 -6.67
CA ARG A 8 6.84 20.69 -6.11
C ARG A 8 8.11 20.03 -5.55
N ARG A 9 9.29 20.52 -5.95
CA ARG A 9 10.59 19.92 -5.57
C ARG A 9 10.82 19.97 -4.06
N ASP A 10 10.62 21.14 -3.45
CA ASP A 10 10.84 21.39 -2.02
C ASP A 10 9.86 22.50 -1.56
N HIS A 11 9.50 22.55 -0.28
CA HIS A 11 8.63 23.61 0.26
C HIS A 11 9.27 25.00 0.12
N MET A 12 10.60 25.08 0.11
CA MET A 12 11.33 26.34 0.00
C MET A 12 11.58 26.77 -1.46
N ASN A 13 11.49 25.84 -2.42
CA ASN A 13 11.79 26.10 -3.83
C ASN A 13 10.51 25.99 -4.69
N LEU A 14 10.22 27.02 -5.49
CA LEU A 14 9.11 27.03 -6.46
C LEU A 14 9.43 26.25 -7.75
N ILE A 15 10.27 25.22 -7.67
CA ILE A 15 10.63 24.39 -8.83
C ILE A 15 9.65 23.23 -8.92
N TRP A 16 8.93 23.15 -10.03
CA TRP A 16 7.97 22.09 -10.32
C TRP A 16 8.53 21.10 -11.32
N LEU A 17 8.25 19.82 -11.11
CA LEU A 17 8.80 18.73 -11.91
C LEU A 17 7.69 17.76 -12.29
N ASP A 18 7.57 17.47 -13.58
CA ASP A 18 6.67 16.42 -14.08
C ASP A 18 7.15 15.05 -13.63
N ARG A 19 6.26 14.31 -12.98
CA ARG A 19 6.51 12.93 -12.53
C ARG A 19 5.31 12.07 -12.85
N TYR A 20 5.59 10.82 -13.17
CA TYR A 20 4.53 9.83 -13.36
C TYR A 20 4.20 9.21 -12.01
N PHE A 21 2.98 9.40 -11.54
CA PHE A 21 2.50 8.88 -10.28
C PHE A 21 1.69 7.61 -10.50
N LEU A 22 1.81 6.70 -9.54
CA LEU A 22 1.07 5.45 -9.48
C LEU A 22 0.61 5.26 -8.03
N LEU A 23 -0.70 5.22 -7.85
CA LEU A 23 -1.37 4.92 -6.59
C LEU A 23 -1.81 3.45 -6.62
N ASP A 24 -1.20 2.66 -5.73
CA ASP A 24 -1.44 1.24 -5.52
C ASP A 24 -1.72 0.99 -4.03
N GLY A 25 -2.99 0.74 -3.69
CA GLY A 25 -3.44 0.61 -2.30
C GLY A 25 -3.12 1.85 -1.48
N ASN A 26 -2.22 1.71 -0.49
CA ASN A 26 -1.73 2.80 0.35
C ASN A 26 -0.41 3.41 -0.12
N GLN A 27 0.16 2.92 -1.22
CA GLN A 27 1.46 3.38 -1.71
C GLN A 27 1.28 4.30 -2.92
N LEU A 28 1.67 5.55 -2.74
CA LEU A 28 1.76 6.52 -3.82
C LEU A 28 3.21 6.59 -4.29
N ARG A 29 3.51 5.90 -5.39
CA ARG A 29 4.83 5.82 -6.00
C ARG A 29 4.95 6.86 -7.11
N TYR A 30 6.16 7.39 -7.32
CA TYR A 30 6.42 8.26 -8.46
C TYR A 30 7.71 7.90 -9.19
N TYR A 31 7.67 8.07 -10.50
CA TYR A 31 8.72 7.71 -11.44
C TYR A 31 9.17 8.95 -12.23
N ARG A 32 10.40 8.93 -12.73
CA ARG A 32 10.88 10.02 -13.59
C ARG A 32 10.25 9.90 -14.97
N LYS A 33 10.10 8.68 -15.47
CA LYS A 33 9.45 8.35 -16.73
C LYS A 33 8.53 7.13 -16.57
N ARG A 34 7.57 7.01 -17.47
CA ARG A 34 6.71 5.82 -17.57
C ARG A 34 7.57 4.63 -18.00
N GLY A 35 7.60 3.57 -17.20
CA GLY A 35 8.39 2.36 -17.45
C GLY A 35 9.76 2.30 -16.77
N ASP A 36 10.08 3.25 -15.89
CA ASP A 36 11.28 3.13 -15.04
C ASP A 36 11.16 1.88 -14.13
N PRO A 37 12.21 1.05 -14.02
CA PRO A 37 12.15 -0.22 -13.28
C PRO A 37 12.05 -0.04 -11.76
N ALA A 38 12.47 1.12 -11.24
CA ALA A 38 12.41 1.44 -9.83
C ALA A 38 11.72 2.80 -9.61
N PRO A 39 10.81 2.91 -8.62
CA PRO A 39 10.23 4.19 -8.25
C PRO A 39 11.31 5.12 -7.73
N ARG A 40 11.24 6.39 -8.14
CA ARG A 40 12.16 7.41 -7.61
C ARG A 40 11.89 7.68 -6.15
N GLY A 41 10.64 7.55 -5.72
CA GLY A 41 10.24 7.59 -4.33
C GLY A 41 8.83 7.05 -4.11
N THR A 42 8.54 6.75 -2.86
CA THR A 42 7.26 6.19 -2.42
C THR A 42 6.76 6.98 -1.21
N TYR A 43 5.52 7.41 -1.28
CA TYR A 43 4.76 7.99 -0.18
C TYR A 43 3.80 6.95 0.34
N ILE A 44 3.76 6.78 1.66
CA ILE A 44 2.85 5.86 2.32
C ILE A 44 1.69 6.68 2.86
N LEU A 45 0.49 6.39 2.36
CA LEU A 45 -0.74 6.98 2.86
C LEU A 45 -1.11 6.27 4.17
N THR A 46 -1.34 7.07 5.20
CA THR A 46 -1.86 6.64 6.50
C THR A 46 -3.33 7.02 6.63
N ASP A 47 -4.02 6.47 7.62
CA ASP A 47 -5.42 6.76 7.93
C ASP A 47 -5.68 8.24 8.26
N GLY A 48 -4.67 8.94 8.79
CA GLY A 48 -4.73 10.37 9.07
C GLY A 48 -4.40 11.29 7.90
N CYS A 49 -4.11 10.77 6.70
CA CYS A 49 -3.83 11.62 5.54
C CYS A 49 -5.05 12.44 5.12
N VAL A 50 -4.85 13.72 4.79
CA VAL A 50 -5.91 14.64 4.36
C VAL A 50 -5.55 15.24 3.01
N VAL A 51 -6.48 15.20 2.06
CA VAL A 51 -6.34 15.83 0.75
C VAL A 51 -7.09 17.16 0.74
N SER A 52 -6.39 18.23 0.41
CA SER A 52 -6.96 19.59 0.32
C SER A 52 -7.85 19.71 -0.92
N PRO A 53 -8.81 20.67 -0.95
CA PRO A 53 -9.60 20.92 -2.15
C PRO A 53 -8.71 21.30 -3.33
N VAL A 54 -9.18 20.95 -4.54
CA VAL A 54 -8.51 21.36 -5.78
C VAL A 54 -8.70 22.86 -5.96
N PHE A 55 -7.62 23.58 -6.23
CA PHE A 55 -7.65 25.00 -6.52
C PHE A 55 -6.85 25.31 -7.78
N ASN A 56 -7.30 26.30 -8.54
CA ASN A 56 -6.58 26.74 -9.72
C ASN A 56 -5.41 27.63 -9.29
N SER A 57 -4.19 27.25 -9.68
CA SER A 57 -3.05 28.15 -9.57
C SER A 57 -2.90 28.90 -10.89
N GLU A 58 -3.25 30.18 -10.87
CA GLU A 58 -2.84 31.11 -11.93
C GLU A 58 -1.36 31.48 -11.82
N GLU A 59 -0.66 31.00 -10.78
CA GLU A 59 0.76 31.21 -10.60
C GLU A 59 1.49 30.69 -11.84
N LYS A 60 1.99 31.62 -12.66
CA LYS A 60 2.66 31.33 -13.93
C LYS A 60 3.91 30.51 -13.65
N HIS A 61 3.76 29.18 -13.59
CA HIS A 61 4.88 28.27 -13.67
C HIS A 61 5.56 28.62 -14.98
N LYS A 62 6.80 29.13 -14.93
CA LYS A 62 7.51 29.73 -16.08
C LYS A 62 7.50 28.89 -17.38
N HIS A 63 7.11 27.61 -17.31
CA HIS A 63 7.08 26.67 -18.43
C HIS A 63 5.78 25.85 -18.56
N HIS A 64 4.75 26.07 -17.74
CA HIS A 64 3.50 25.30 -17.80
C HIS A 64 2.29 26.24 -17.65
N GLY A 65 1.23 25.99 -18.42
CA GLY A 65 -0.03 26.74 -18.35
C GLY A 65 -0.73 26.63 -16.98
N PRO A 66 -2.00 27.04 -16.89
CA PRO A 66 -2.75 26.92 -15.64
C PRO A 66 -2.74 25.47 -15.15
N VAL A 67 -2.39 25.26 -13.87
CA VAL A 67 -2.38 23.95 -13.24
C VAL A 67 -3.36 23.91 -12.09
N TRP A 68 -4.08 22.80 -12.00
CA TRP A 68 -5.04 22.52 -10.94
C TRP A 68 -4.33 21.82 -9.80
N MET A 69 -4.13 22.53 -8.69
CA MET A 69 -3.32 22.08 -7.58
C MET A 69 -4.16 21.48 -6.47
N PHE A 70 -3.59 20.51 -5.79
CA PHE A 70 -4.11 19.95 -4.56
C PHE A 70 -2.94 19.55 -3.66
N ARG A 71 -3.18 19.60 -2.35
CA ARG A 71 -2.16 19.30 -1.33
C ARG A 71 -2.55 18.09 -0.53
N ILE A 72 -1.65 17.12 -0.42
CA ILE A 72 -1.78 15.97 0.47
C ILE A 72 -1.03 16.29 1.76
N THR A 73 -1.72 16.36 2.89
CA THR A 73 -1.10 16.49 4.21
C THR A 73 -1.02 15.11 4.85
N PHE A 74 0.17 14.65 5.18
CA PHE A 74 0.37 13.36 5.86
C PHE A 74 0.20 13.55 7.36
N ALA A 75 -0.57 12.68 8.02
CA ALA A 75 -0.63 12.69 9.47
C ALA A 75 0.70 12.20 10.05
N VAL A 76 1.28 13.03 10.91
CA VAL A 76 2.41 12.64 11.76
C VAL A 76 1.81 11.90 12.95
N GLY A 77 1.68 10.57 12.82
CA GLY A 77 1.17 9.69 13.87
C GLY A 77 2.13 8.53 14.12
N GLU A 78 2.27 8.15 15.39
CA GLU A 78 3.28 7.33 16.08
C GLU A 78 3.71 5.98 15.48
N PHE A 79 3.21 5.59 14.31
CA PHE A 79 3.63 4.36 13.63
C PHE A 79 4.84 4.61 12.73
N GLY A 80 6.02 4.48 13.35
CA GLY A 80 7.19 3.98 12.64
C GLY A 80 8.12 5.05 12.09
N ALA A 81 9.08 5.44 12.92
CA ALA A 81 10.31 6.13 12.55
C ALA A 81 11.21 5.36 11.55
N GLY A 82 10.76 4.24 10.97
CA GLY A 82 11.58 3.24 10.26
C GLY A 82 11.33 3.08 8.75
N GLU A 83 10.15 3.41 8.23
CA GLU A 83 9.94 3.39 6.77
C GLU A 83 10.31 4.75 6.18
N LYS A 84 11.19 4.73 5.17
CA LYS A 84 11.76 5.91 4.50
C LYS A 84 10.71 6.67 3.67
N SER A 85 9.52 6.92 4.21
CA SER A 85 8.65 7.98 3.74
C SER A 85 9.49 9.25 3.80
N TYR A 86 9.59 9.96 2.68
CA TYR A 86 10.43 11.15 2.52
C TYR A 86 10.20 12.12 3.70
N LYS A 87 11.05 12.00 4.73
CA LYS A 87 10.89 12.56 6.09
C LYS A 87 10.88 14.10 6.13
N LYS A 88 10.94 14.77 4.98
CA LYS A 88 11.19 16.20 4.88
C LYS A 88 9.92 17.04 4.73
N ASP A 89 8.87 16.51 4.09
CA ASP A 89 7.69 17.31 3.81
C ASP A 89 6.45 16.71 4.48
N ARG A 90 5.89 17.43 5.47
CA ARG A 90 4.59 17.10 6.10
C ARG A 90 3.42 17.18 5.13
N PHE A 91 3.65 17.78 3.96
CA PHE A 91 2.67 17.96 2.91
C PHE A 91 3.31 17.77 1.54
N LEU A 92 2.53 17.36 0.55
CA LEU A 92 2.95 17.18 -0.83
C LEU A 92 2.02 18.00 -1.72
N ASP A 93 2.58 19.02 -2.36
CA ASP A 93 1.87 19.82 -3.36
C ASP A 93 1.99 19.16 -4.73
N LEU A 94 0.82 18.83 -5.32
CA LEU A 94 0.69 18.23 -6.65
C LEU A 94 -0.18 19.11 -7.54
N GLY A 95 0.15 19.14 -8.83
CA GLY A 95 -0.63 19.82 -9.85
C GLY A 95 -1.00 18.89 -11.00
N ALA A 96 -2.22 19.05 -11.50
CA ALA A 96 -2.71 18.39 -12.70
C ALA A 96 -2.91 19.41 -13.84
N LYS A 97 -2.90 18.91 -15.07
CA LYS A 97 -3.11 19.74 -16.28
C LYS A 97 -4.57 20.16 -16.47
N SER A 98 -5.52 19.45 -15.88
CA SER A 98 -6.96 19.71 -15.99
C SER A 98 -7.64 19.55 -14.64
N GLU A 99 -8.79 20.20 -14.47
CA GLU A 99 -9.57 20.18 -13.23
C GLU A 99 -10.10 18.77 -12.96
N GLU A 100 -10.57 18.11 -14.02
CA GLU A 100 -11.14 16.78 -13.99
C GLU A 100 -10.10 15.77 -13.50
N ASN A 101 -8.88 15.85 -14.04
CA ASN A 101 -7.77 14.98 -13.62
C ASN A 101 -7.42 15.24 -12.14
N ALA A 102 -7.34 16.51 -11.70
CA ALA A 102 -7.11 16.81 -10.29
C ALA A 102 -8.22 16.27 -9.38
N LYS A 103 -9.48 16.38 -9.80
CA LYS A 103 -10.64 15.84 -9.07
C LYS A 103 -10.62 14.32 -9.00
N GLU A 104 -10.26 13.64 -10.07
CA GLU A 104 -10.10 12.18 -10.10
C GLU A 104 -8.99 11.74 -9.14
N TRP A 105 -7.84 12.41 -9.15
CA TRP A 105 -6.74 12.12 -8.25
C TRP A 105 -7.13 12.34 -6.79
N LYS A 106 -7.79 13.45 -6.50
CA LYS A 106 -8.34 13.72 -5.16
C LYS A 106 -9.27 12.58 -4.71
N ARG A 107 -10.25 12.21 -5.54
CA ARG A 107 -11.23 11.17 -5.22
C ARG A 107 -10.56 9.81 -4.99
N ALA A 108 -9.58 9.45 -5.81
CA ALA A 108 -8.85 8.20 -5.66
C ALA A 108 -8.03 8.16 -4.36
N LEU A 109 -7.37 9.26 -4.00
CA LEU A 109 -6.63 9.38 -2.75
C LEU A 109 -7.56 9.32 -1.53
N GLU A 110 -8.69 10.02 -1.56
CA GLU A 110 -9.70 9.97 -0.49
C GLU A 110 -10.27 8.56 -0.32
N ASN A 111 -10.56 7.86 -1.42
CA ASN A 111 -11.02 6.47 -1.38
C ASN A 111 -9.94 5.53 -0.81
N ALA A 112 -8.66 5.73 -1.15
CA ALA A 112 -7.56 4.94 -0.59
C ALA A 112 -7.43 5.16 0.93
N VAL A 113 -7.48 6.41 1.39
CA VAL A 113 -7.46 6.74 2.83
C VAL A 113 -8.68 6.17 3.56
N ARG A 114 -9.87 6.24 2.97
CA ARG A 114 -11.09 5.64 3.55
C ARG A 114 -10.94 4.13 3.71
N SER A 115 -10.47 3.45 2.67
CA SER A 115 -10.24 2.00 2.71
C SER A 115 -9.22 1.60 3.78
N LEU A 116 -8.19 2.42 3.98
CA LEU A 116 -7.22 2.21 5.06
C LEU A 116 -7.83 2.36 6.45
N ARG A 117 -8.68 3.36 6.67
CA ARG A 117 -9.40 3.54 7.95
C ARG A 117 -10.25 2.33 8.29
N GLU A 118 -10.97 1.81 7.29
CA GLU A 118 -11.81 0.62 7.45
C GLU A 118 -10.96 -0.61 7.81
N LEU A 119 -9.83 -0.83 7.13
CA LEU A 119 -8.90 -1.92 7.45
C LEU A 119 -8.29 -1.80 8.85
N VAL A 120 -7.85 -0.59 9.25
CA VAL A 120 -7.30 -0.35 10.59
C VAL A 120 -8.38 -0.57 11.66
N ALA A 121 -9.62 -0.14 11.41
CA ALA A 121 -10.74 -0.39 12.33
C ALA A 121 -11.05 -1.89 12.46
N HIS A 122 -11.03 -2.64 11.36
CA HIS A 122 -11.24 -4.09 11.37
C HIS A 122 -10.13 -4.82 12.11
N GLN A 123 -8.86 -4.44 11.89
CA GLN A 123 -7.73 -5.01 12.63
C GLN A 123 -7.82 -4.71 14.14
N LYS A 124 -8.24 -3.51 14.52
CA LYS A 124 -8.47 -3.17 15.94
C LYS A 124 -9.57 -4.06 16.54
N LYS A 125 -10.70 -4.22 15.85
CA LYS A 125 -11.79 -5.12 16.30
C LYS A 125 -11.32 -6.56 16.50
N LEU A 126 -10.57 -7.11 15.55
CA LEU A 126 -10.02 -8.47 15.67
C LEU A 126 -9.06 -8.60 16.86
N LYS A 127 -8.20 -7.60 17.10
CA LYS A 127 -7.32 -7.60 18.28
C LYS A 127 -8.10 -7.54 19.58
N THR A 128 -9.10 -6.66 19.65
CA THR A 128 -9.97 -6.56 20.83
C THR A 128 -10.74 -7.86 21.07
N ASP A 129 -11.25 -8.52 20.03
CA ASP A 129 -11.98 -9.79 20.15
C ASP A 129 -11.06 -10.95 20.60
N ALA A 130 -9.81 -10.98 20.11
CA ALA A 130 -8.79 -11.93 20.55
C ALA A 130 -8.34 -11.71 22.01
N GLU A 131 -8.42 -10.47 22.51
CA GLU A 131 -8.14 -10.15 23.92
C GLU A 131 -9.33 -10.48 24.84
N ILE A 132 -10.57 -10.41 24.34
CA ILE A 132 -11.79 -10.75 25.09
C ILE A 132 -12.00 -12.26 25.18
N PHE A 133 -11.64 -13.01 24.14
CA PHE A 133 -11.65 -14.47 24.13
C PHE A 133 -10.22 -15.01 23.93
N PRO A 134 -9.38 -15.03 24.98
CA PRO A 134 -8.10 -15.71 24.86
C PRO A 134 -8.38 -17.17 24.53
N THR A 135 -7.94 -17.62 23.36
CA THR A 135 -7.94 -19.05 23.02
C THR A 135 -7.27 -19.79 24.18
N PRO A 136 -7.95 -20.76 24.83
CA PRO A 136 -7.36 -21.48 25.94
C PRO A 136 -6.11 -22.19 25.43
N THR A 137 -4.94 -21.75 25.89
CA THR A 137 -3.64 -22.38 25.66
C THR A 137 -3.51 -23.74 26.34
N HIS A 138 -4.53 -24.14 27.11
CA HIS A 138 -4.62 -25.46 27.71
C HIS A 138 -5.45 -26.38 26.82
N VAL A 139 -4.77 -27.08 25.92
CA VAL A 139 -5.28 -28.38 25.41
C VAL A 139 -5.42 -29.29 26.64
N PRO A 140 -6.62 -29.74 27.02
CA PRO A 140 -6.74 -30.72 28.09
C PRO A 140 -5.93 -31.94 27.69
N ARG A 141 -4.96 -32.31 28.52
CA ARG A 141 -4.22 -33.57 28.42
C ARG A 141 -5.15 -34.73 28.80
N MET A 142 -6.22 -34.93 28.04
CA MET A 142 -7.18 -36.01 28.25
C MET A 142 -7.28 -36.81 26.96
N LEU A 143 -6.33 -37.74 26.82
CA LEU A 143 -6.44 -39.03 26.14
C LEU A 143 -5.14 -39.79 26.47
N LYS A 144 -4.97 -40.07 27.77
CA LYS A 144 -4.30 -41.31 28.18
C LYS A 144 -5.45 -42.26 28.50
N THR A 145 -5.86 -43.00 27.49
CA THR A 145 -6.56 -44.25 27.71
C THR A 145 -5.94 -45.24 26.74
N ASP A 146 -5.69 -46.40 27.31
CA ASP A 146 -4.67 -47.38 26.97
C ASP A 146 -4.71 -47.93 25.54
N GLU A 147 -3.59 -48.55 25.19
CA GLU A 147 -3.33 -49.54 24.13
C GLU A 147 -4.45 -49.88 23.13
N ASP A 148 -4.03 -50.04 21.89
CA ASP A 148 -4.77 -50.55 20.73
C ASP A 148 -5.68 -49.55 20.01
N THR A 149 -5.13 -48.82 19.04
CA THR A 149 -5.79 -48.56 17.74
C THR A 149 -4.85 -47.88 16.71
N VAL A 150 -4.37 -48.72 15.79
CA VAL A 150 -4.14 -48.47 14.35
C VAL A 150 -3.37 -47.21 13.91
N SER A 151 -2.11 -47.41 13.55
CA SER A 151 -1.30 -46.44 12.79
C SER A 151 -1.89 -46.20 11.40
N LEU A 152 -2.44 -45.01 11.16
CA LEU A 152 -2.98 -44.55 9.87
C LEU A 152 -1.93 -43.91 8.93
N PHE A 153 -0.64 -44.08 9.22
CA PHE A 153 0.47 -43.50 8.45
C PHE A 153 1.54 -44.50 8.02
N ASN A 154 1.15 -45.75 7.75
CA ASN A 154 1.96 -46.60 6.88
C ASN A 154 1.38 -46.55 5.46
N LEU A 155 1.67 -45.45 4.77
CA LEU A 155 1.51 -45.36 3.31
C LEU A 155 2.92 -45.25 2.71
N ASP A 156 3.44 -46.44 2.41
CA ASP A 156 4.44 -46.76 1.38
C ASP A 156 5.59 -45.77 1.15
N ALA A 157 6.67 -45.98 1.91
CA ALA A 157 8.00 -45.47 1.59
C ALA A 157 8.73 -46.30 0.50
N ASP A 158 8.03 -47.19 -0.22
CA ASP A 158 8.61 -48.10 -1.22
C ASP A 158 8.11 -47.87 -2.66
N ASN A 159 7.53 -46.70 -3.00
CA ASN A 159 7.11 -46.40 -4.37
C ASN A 159 7.95 -45.33 -5.11
N VAL A 160 9.20 -45.07 -4.67
CA VAL A 160 10.07 -44.03 -5.29
C VAL A 160 10.98 -44.60 -6.40
N LYS A 161 10.81 -45.85 -6.84
CA LYS A 161 11.62 -46.42 -7.95
C LYS A 161 10.85 -47.29 -8.95
N ALA A 162 9.68 -46.84 -9.37
CA ALA A 162 9.09 -47.18 -10.66
C ALA A 162 8.01 -46.11 -10.84
N GLU A 163 8.17 -45.06 -11.65
CA GLU A 163 7.97 -45.12 -13.09
C GLU A 163 8.57 -43.83 -13.70
N GLN A 164 9.88 -43.80 -13.92
CA GLN A 164 10.55 -42.79 -14.76
C GLN A 164 10.70 -43.28 -16.22
N ALA A 165 9.64 -43.82 -16.83
CA ALA A 165 9.79 -44.46 -18.15
C ALA A 165 8.58 -44.32 -19.10
N TRP A 166 7.84 -43.22 -19.05
CA TRP A 166 6.70 -42.99 -19.97
C TRP A 166 6.94 -41.88 -21.02
N TRP A 167 8.17 -41.64 -21.47
CA TRP A 167 8.44 -40.65 -22.53
C TRP A 167 9.50 -41.01 -23.59
N LEU A 168 9.94 -42.26 -23.73
CA LEU A 168 10.84 -42.65 -24.83
C LEU A 168 10.57 -44.08 -25.33
N ALA A 169 9.49 -44.27 -26.08
CA ALA A 169 9.39 -45.29 -27.14
C ALA A 169 8.10 -45.08 -27.95
N ARG A 170 8.18 -44.29 -29.02
CA ARG A 170 7.44 -44.54 -30.25
C ARG A 170 8.23 -44.04 -31.44
#